data_AF-A0A7J3HP14-F1
#
_entry.id   AF-A0A7J3HP14-F1
#
_cell.length_a   1.000
_cell.length_b   1.000
_cell.length_c   1.000
_cell.angle_alpha   90.00
_cell.angle_beta   90.00
_cell.angle_gamma   90.00
#
_symmetry.space_group_name_H-M   'P 1'
#
loop_
_entity.id
_entity.type
_entity.pdbx_description
1 polymer ?
#
loop_
_entity_poly.entity_id
_entity_poly.type
_entity_poly.pdbx_seq_one_letter_code
_entity_poly.pdbx_strand_id
1 'polypeptide(L)'
;MAIYLKYSDPPWIYRSEEIVVKEAESDPAYGEQPNKRSIDGLLKYGFIPLDKHVGPTSHDLAAHVKRILGIDEVGHGGTLEVIEEIPPCLARCQYV
;
A
#
# COMPACT_ATOMS: atom_id res chain seq x y z
N MET A 1 -8.39 32.16 -14.30
CA MET A 1 -9.49 31.17 -14.38
C MET A 1 -8.84 29.79 -14.42
N ALA A 2 -8.55 29.23 -13.24
CA ALA A 2 -7.95 27.91 -13.14
C ALA A 2 -9.05 26.89 -13.42
N ILE A 3 -8.88 26.10 -14.48
CA ILE A 3 -9.75 24.99 -14.80
C ILE A 3 -9.49 23.95 -13.72
N TYR A 4 -10.28 23.97 -12.65
CA TYR A 4 -10.38 22.87 -11.72
C TYR A 4 -10.93 21.69 -12.52
N LEU A 5 -10.05 20.83 -13.02
CA LEU A 5 -10.43 19.49 -13.43
C LEU A 5 -11.00 18.83 -12.18
N LYS A 6 -12.33 18.69 -12.14
CA LYS A 6 -12.98 17.86 -11.14
C LYS A 6 -12.34 16.48 -11.25
N TYR A 7 -11.65 16.08 -10.19
CA TYR A 7 -11.13 14.73 -10.07
C TYR A 7 -12.27 13.76 -10.37
N SER A 8 -12.17 13.01 -11.47
CA SER A 8 -13.06 11.89 -11.72
C SER A 8 -12.89 10.88 -10.60
N ASP A 9 -13.99 10.25 -10.16
CA ASP A 9 -13.94 9.18 -9.18
C ASP A 9 -12.87 8.15 -9.59
N PRO A 10 -11.92 7.81 -8.71
CA PRO A 10 -10.91 6.83 -9.07
C PRO A 10 -11.53 5.46 -9.34
N PRO A 11 -10.92 4.64 -10.21
CA PRO A 11 -11.54 3.42 -10.72
C PRO A 11 -11.85 2.39 -9.63
N TRP A 12 -11.14 2.42 -8.50
CA TRP A 12 -11.36 1.50 -7.37
C TRP A 12 -12.60 1.82 -6.52
N ILE A 13 -13.31 2.93 -6.78
CA ILE A 13 -14.60 3.22 -6.14
C ILE A 13 -15.70 2.31 -6.69
N TYR A 14 -15.60 1.93 -7.96
CA TYR A 14 -16.59 1.09 -8.60
C TYR A 14 -16.31 -0.39 -8.28
N ARG A 15 -17.29 -1.05 -7.67
CA ARG A 15 -17.23 -2.48 -7.41
C ARG A 15 -17.72 -3.24 -8.64
N SER A 16 -16.96 -4.24 -9.07
CA SER A 16 -17.39 -5.18 -10.12
C SER A 16 -18.45 -6.14 -9.58
N GLU A 17 -19.37 -6.56 -10.44
CA GLU A 17 -20.28 -7.66 -10.14
C GLU A 17 -19.52 -8.98 -10.14
N GLU A 18 -19.80 -9.83 -9.14
CA GLU A 18 -19.25 -11.17 -9.07
C GLU A 18 -20.19 -12.14 -9.78
N ILE A 19 -19.69 -12.84 -10.80
CA ILE A 19 -20.44 -13.84 -11.55
C ILE A 19 -19.82 -15.21 -11.28
N VAL A 20 -20.55 -16.07 -10.55
CA VAL A 20 -20.12 -17.44 -10.26
C VAL A 20 -20.30 -18.30 -11.51
N VAL A 21 -19.21 -18.57 -12.20
CA VAL A 21 -19.20 -19.46 -13.38
C VAL A 21 -19.24 -20.94 -12.95
N LYS A 22 -18.61 -21.27 -11.82
CA LYS A 22 -18.53 -22.63 -11.29
C LYS A 22 -18.29 -22.59 -9.77
N GLU A 23 -18.97 -23.47 -9.05
CA GLU A 23 -18.70 -23.71 -7.63
C GLU A 23 -17.42 -24.55 -7.47
N ALA A 24 -16.55 -24.11 -6.56
CA ALA A 24 -15.31 -24.77 -6.23
C ALA A 24 -14.96 -24.55 -4.76
N GLU A 25 -14.32 -25.54 -4.15
CA GLU A 25 -13.83 -25.48 -2.78
C GLU A 25 -12.30 -25.52 -2.76
N SER A 26 -11.71 -24.86 -1.77
CA SER A 26 -10.27 -24.90 -1.51
C SER A 26 -9.98 -25.85 -0.34
N ASP A 27 -8.94 -26.67 -0.46
CA ASP A 27 -8.53 -27.57 0.63
C ASP A 27 -7.85 -26.76 1.76
N PRO A 28 -8.38 -26.80 3.00
CA PRO A 28 -7.86 -26.04 4.13
C PRO A 28 -6.47 -26.48 4.61
N ALA A 29 -5.98 -27.65 4.16
CA ALA A 29 -4.62 -28.09 4.45
C ALA A 29 -3.53 -27.26 3.72
N TYR A 30 -3.92 -26.46 2.72
CA TYR A 30 -2.99 -25.67 1.92
C TYR A 30 -3.11 -24.17 2.16
N GLY A 31 -1.97 -23.53 2.39
CA GLY A 31 -1.88 -22.09 2.61
C GLY A 31 -2.43 -21.64 3.96
N GLU A 32 -2.70 -20.34 4.09
CA GLU A 32 -3.16 -19.75 5.34
C GLU A 32 -4.07 -18.54 5.06
N GLN A 33 -5.15 -18.42 5.83
CA GLN A 33 -6.03 -17.26 5.73
C GLN A 33 -5.25 -15.98 6.05
N PRO A 34 -5.39 -14.89 5.28
CA PRO A 34 -4.60 -13.67 5.47
C PRO A 34 -4.59 -13.15 6.91
N ASN A 35 -5.74 -13.19 7.59
CA ASN A 35 -5.90 -12.70 8.96
C ASN A 35 -5.38 -13.67 10.04
N LYS A 36 -4.95 -14.88 9.66
CA LYS A 36 -4.40 -15.88 10.57
C LYS A 36 -2.88 -16.03 10.43
N ARG A 37 -2.28 -15.37 9.43
CA ARG A 37 -0.85 -15.47 9.14
C ARG A 37 0.01 -15.18 10.35
N SER A 38 1.08 -15.97 10.49
CA SER A 38 2.16 -15.67 11.43
C SER A 38 2.75 -14.28 11.15
N ILE A 39 3.43 -13.70 12.14
CA ILE A 39 4.09 -12.40 12.00
C ILE A 39 5.09 -12.43 10.82
N ASP A 40 5.87 -13.52 10.69
CA ASP A 40 6.79 -13.69 9.57
C ASP A 40 6.07 -13.72 8.22
N GLY A 41 4.92 -14.40 8.15
CA GLY A 41 4.08 -14.42 6.94
C GLY A 41 3.49 -13.04 6.61
N LEU A 42 3.11 -12.27 7.62
CA LEU A 42 2.64 -10.89 7.46
C LEU A 42 3.77 -9.96 6.99
N LEU A 43 4.97 -10.08 7.53
CA LEU A 43 6.12 -9.27 7.09
C LEU A 43 6.56 -9.62 5.67
N LYS A 44 6.49 -10.90 5.30
CA LYS A 44 6.91 -11.38 3.98
C LYS A 44 5.93 -11.07 2.86
N TYR A 45 4.62 -11.08 3.14
CA TYR A 45 3.56 -10.94 2.13
C TYR A 45 2.62 -9.76 2.43
N GLY A 46 3.02 -8.87 3.31
CA GLY A 46 2.23 -7.73 3.76
C GLY A 46 2.42 -6.48 2.92
N PHE A 47 1.69 -5.45 3.31
CA PHE A 47 1.68 -4.15 2.68
C PHE A 47 1.38 -3.10 3.74
N ILE A 48 2.17 -2.03 3.79
CA ILE A 48 2.04 -1.01 4.81
C ILE A 48 1.60 0.30 4.16
N PRO A 49 0.36 0.77 4.44
CA PRO A 49 -0.03 2.13 4.09
C PRO A 49 0.72 3.10 5.02
N LEU A 50 1.75 3.73 4.50
CA LEU A 50 2.64 4.61 5.26
C LEU A 50 2.39 6.08 4.91
N ASP A 51 2.10 6.89 5.93
CA ASP A 51 1.99 8.35 5.79
C ASP A 51 3.41 8.95 5.81
N LYS A 52 3.95 9.26 4.63
CA LYS A 52 5.31 9.83 4.48
C LYS A 52 5.35 11.23 5.09
N HIS A 53 6.25 11.45 6.04
CA HIS A 53 6.51 12.77 6.60
C HIS A 53 7.42 13.61 5.70
N VAL A 54 7.45 14.93 5.95
CA VAL A 54 8.32 15.91 5.27
C VAL A 54 9.79 15.63 5.54
N GLY A 55 10.66 15.90 4.56
CA GLY A 55 12.11 15.74 4.68
C GLY A 55 12.73 14.56 3.92
N PRO A 56 12.49 13.29 4.29
CA PRO A 56 13.19 12.17 3.68
C PRO A 56 12.70 11.85 2.26
N THR A 57 13.57 11.23 1.46
CA THR A 57 13.13 10.62 0.21
C THR A 57 12.31 9.36 0.49
N SER A 58 11.57 8.93 -0.52
CA SER A 58 10.86 7.65 -0.51
C SER A 58 11.76 6.44 -0.29
N HIS A 59 12.97 6.50 -0.86
CA HIS A 59 13.96 5.44 -0.73
C HIS A 59 14.53 5.39 0.69
N ASP A 60 14.77 6.55 1.31
CA ASP A 60 15.25 6.64 2.69
C ASP A 60 14.23 6.06 3.68
N LEU A 61 12.94 6.38 3.49
CA LEU A 61 11.87 5.83 4.30
C LEU A 61 11.75 4.31 4.17
N ALA A 62 11.82 3.78 2.94
CA ALA A 62 11.84 2.34 2.73
C ALA A 62 13.03 1.69 3.46
N ALA A 63 14.23 2.28 3.37
CA ALA A 63 15.41 1.81 4.09
C ALA A 63 15.24 1.86 5.63
N HIS A 64 14.55 2.86 6.16
CA HIS A 64 14.19 2.92 7.58
C HIS A 64 13.22 1.82 7.99
N VAL A 65 12.15 1.59 7.23
CA VAL A 65 11.21 0.49 7.47
C VAL A 65 11.94 -0.85 7.46
N LYS A 66 12.79 -1.08 6.46
CA LYS A 66 13.64 -2.27 6.35
C LYS A 66 14.47 -2.50 7.62
N ARG A 67 15.14 -1.44 8.11
CA ARG A 67 15.98 -1.50 9.31
C ARG A 67 15.18 -1.76 10.57
N ILE A 68 14.03 -1.09 10.74
CA ILE A 68 13.19 -1.20 11.96
C ILE A 68 12.57 -2.60 12.06
N LEU A 69 12.07 -3.13 10.94
CA LEU A 69 11.40 -4.43 10.90
C LEU A 69 12.38 -5.60 10.73
N GLY A 70 13.66 -5.33 10.43
CA GLY A 70 14.67 -6.37 10.24
C GLY A 70 14.39 -7.27 9.04
N ILE A 71 13.78 -6.74 7.98
CA ILE A 71 13.39 -7.50 6.79
C ILE A 71 14.45 -7.41 5.68
N ASP A 72 14.48 -8.42 4.81
CA ASP A 72 15.51 -8.53 3.76
C ASP A 72 15.25 -7.63 2.55
N GLU A 73 13.98 -7.37 2.23
CA GLU A 73 13.56 -6.62 1.05
C GLU A 73 12.35 -5.75 1.35
N VAL A 74 12.27 -4.62 0.65
CA VAL A 74 11.17 -3.66 0.78
C VAL A 74 11.04 -2.88 -0.53
N GLY A 75 9.80 -2.61 -0.96
CA GLY A 75 9.50 -1.82 -2.15
C GLY A 75 8.82 -0.50 -1.81
N HIS A 76 8.56 0.34 -2.81
CA HIS A 76 7.55 1.39 -2.64
C HIS A 76 6.66 1.55 -3.88
N GLY A 77 5.36 1.72 -3.70
CA GLY A 77 4.35 1.76 -4.77
C GLY A 77 4.37 2.99 -5.68
N GLY A 78 5.26 3.95 -5.42
CA GLY A 78 5.45 5.15 -6.23
C GLY A 78 6.24 6.20 -5.44
N THR A 79 7.02 7.04 -6.11
CA THR A 79 7.84 8.07 -5.45
C THR A 79 6.99 9.31 -5.21
N LEU A 80 6.83 9.69 -3.94
CA LEU A 80 6.31 11.00 -3.58
C LEU A 80 7.46 12.01 -3.60
N GLU A 81 7.20 13.21 -4.10
CA GLU A 81 8.17 14.30 -4.06
C GLU A 81 8.66 14.57 -2.63
N VAL A 82 9.89 15.04 -2.51
CA VAL A 82 10.42 15.52 -1.23
C VAL A 82 9.81 16.89 -0.99
N ILE A 83 9.10 17.02 0.12
CA ILE A 83 8.49 18.27 0.55
C ILE A 83 9.17 18.72 1.84
N GLU A 84 9.53 20.01 1.90
CA GLU A 84 10.18 20.63 3.07
C GLU A 84 9.15 21.15 4.08
N GLU A 85 7.91 21.36 3.64
CA GLU A 85 6.77 21.77 4.46
C GLU A 85 5.54 20.95 4.08
N ILE A 86 4.57 20.80 5.00
CA ILE A 86 3.33 20.08 4.72
C ILE A 86 2.43 20.97 3.86
N PRO A 87 2.17 20.63 2.58
CA PRO A 87 1.24 21.41 1.78
C PRO A 87 -0.18 21.30 2.36
N PRO A 88 -1.01 22.34 2.22
CA PRO A 88 -2.38 22.35 2.74
C PRO A 88 -3.28 21.25 2.14
N CYS A 89 -2.86 20.61 1.04
CA CYS A 89 -3.47 19.43 0.44
C CYS A 89 -2.57 18.21 0.65
N LEU A 90 -2.86 17.42 1.69
CA LEU A 90 -2.18 16.17 2.05
C LEU A 90 -2.03 15.21 0.84
N ALA A 91 -0.82 15.13 0.28
CA ALA A 91 -0.43 14.03 -0.60
C ALA A 91 -0.11 12.81 0.28
N ARG A 92 -1.09 11.92 0.43
CA ARG A 92 -1.01 10.75 1.33
C ARG A 92 -0.61 9.47 0.61
N CYS A 93 0.07 8.64 1.38
CA CYS A 93 0.41 7.24 1.18
C CYS A 93 1.54 6.95 0.18
N GLN A 94 2.71 6.62 0.75
CA GLN A 94 3.53 5.60 0.13
C GLN A 94 3.07 4.25 0.61
N TYR A 95 2.98 3.32 -0.33
CA TYR A 95 2.87 1.92 -0.02
C TYR A 95 4.28 1.38 0.09
N VAL A 96 4.64 0.85 1.25
CA VAL A 96 5.91 0.16 1.49
C VAL A 96 5.64 -1.33 1.56
#